data_AF-S6AAX0-F1
#
_entry.id   AF-S6AAX0-F1
#
_cell.length_a   1.000
_cell.length_b   1.000
_cell.length_c   1.000
_cell.angle_alpha   90.00
_cell.angle_beta   90.00
_cell.angle_gamma   90.00
#
_symmetry.space_group_name_H-M   'P 1'
#
loop_
_entity.id
_entity.type
_entity.pdbx_description
1 polymer ?
#
loop_
_entity_poly.entity_id
_entity_poly.type
_entity_poly.pdbx_seq_one_letter_code
_entity_poly.pdbx_strand_id
1 'polypeptide(L)'
;MELVNANTTNLFWCVNFNRRSWDYLEGAFGRGQLFRNTLEIPPLTDADVQNLILRRHRHTGFLLSYDTIIRATQGPDDFTGLAQIETQFFRLLWGQSKGNPRAAIVLWTSALSPAGKDRLKVGIPYYRPIIGLAKLGDEALFVYAAIVRHENLTVAEAVATTSLPEAVVRDAIRAGINANAIACGEDQRYRFSPTAQFALIQFLRGKNFIHG
;
A
#
# COMPACT_ATOMS: atom_id res chain seq x y z
N MET A 1 14.97 -23.92 3.80
CA MET A 1 14.71 -23.97 2.34
C MET A 1 15.02 -25.34 1.72
N GLU A 2 15.32 -26.37 2.51
CA GLU A 2 15.53 -27.74 2.01
C GLU A 2 14.33 -28.30 1.25
N LEU A 3 13.10 -27.85 1.56
CA LEU A 3 11.87 -28.22 0.87
C LEU A 3 11.81 -27.79 -0.61
N VAL A 4 12.38 -26.63 -0.97
CA VAL A 4 12.38 -26.14 -2.36
C VAL A 4 13.44 -26.87 -3.19
N ASN A 5 14.52 -27.31 -2.54
CA ASN A 5 15.59 -28.11 -3.15
C ASN A 5 15.33 -29.63 -3.07
N ALA A 6 14.22 -30.05 -2.47
CA ALA A 6 13.83 -31.44 -2.42
C ALA A 6 13.51 -31.93 -3.84
N ASN A 7 14.12 -33.05 -4.25
CA ASN A 7 14.04 -33.58 -5.60
C ASN A 7 12.66 -34.20 -5.86
N THR A 8 11.67 -33.34 -6.06
CA THR A 8 10.26 -33.67 -6.23
C THR A 8 9.85 -33.43 -7.67
N THR A 9 9.41 -34.48 -8.38
CA THR A 9 9.11 -34.41 -9.82
C THR A 9 7.71 -33.88 -10.14
N ASN A 10 6.81 -33.81 -9.15
CA ASN A 10 5.39 -33.47 -9.32
C ASN A 10 4.97 -32.19 -8.58
N LEU A 11 5.90 -31.36 -8.12
CA LEU A 11 5.60 -30.13 -7.38
C LEU A 11 6.13 -28.90 -8.11
N PHE A 12 5.26 -27.91 -8.30
CA PHE A 12 5.62 -26.59 -8.80
C PHE A 12 5.47 -25.57 -7.66
N TRP A 13 6.58 -24.95 -7.25
CA TRP A 13 6.61 -23.93 -6.21
C TRP A 13 6.38 -22.54 -6.81
N CYS A 14 5.30 -21.88 -6.40
CA CYS A 14 5.04 -20.47 -6.69
C CYS A 14 4.98 -19.72 -5.37
N VAL A 15 5.83 -18.70 -5.23
CA VAL A 15 5.93 -17.87 -4.02
C VAL A 15 5.88 -16.40 -4.41
N ASN A 16 5.29 -15.59 -3.56
CA ASN A 16 5.24 -14.14 -3.72
C ASN A 16 5.98 -13.49 -2.55
N PHE A 17 6.83 -12.52 -2.88
CA PHE A 17 7.53 -11.70 -1.91
C PHE A 17 7.26 -10.24 -2.23
N ASN A 18 7.04 -9.42 -1.20
CA ASN A 18 7.26 -8.00 -1.37
C ASN A 18 8.76 -7.74 -1.63
N ARG A 19 9.07 -6.62 -2.27
CA ARG A 19 10.44 -6.31 -2.68
C ARG A 19 11.44 -6.33 -1.52
N ARG A 20 11.03 -5.90 -0.31
CA ARG A 20 11.92 -5.78 0.86
C ARG A 20 12.23 -7.13 1.49
N SER A 21 11.28 -8.04 1.51
CA SER A 21 11.55 -9.43 1.86
C SER A 21 12.51 -10.05 0.85
N TRP A 22 12.31 -9.81 -0.44
CA TRP A 22 13.18 -10.35 -1.49
C TRP A 22 14.62 -9.82 -1.37
N ASP A 23 14.81 -8.50 -1.24
CA ASP A 23 16.13 -7.88 -1.08
C ASP A 23 16.86 -8.46 0.15
N TYR A 24 16.14 -8.69 1.26
CA TYR A 24 16.69 -9.32 2.45
C TYR A 24 17.10 -10.78 2.21
N LEU A 25 16.24 -11.58 1.55
CA LEU A 25 16.54 -12.98 1.24
C LEU A 25 17.75 -13.09 0.30
N GLU A 26 17.86 -12.24 -0.71
CA GLU A 26 19.03 -12.20 -1.58
C GLU A 26 20.31 -11.84 -0.81
N GLY A 27 20.23 -10.90 0.13
CA GLY A 27 21.36 -10.53 0.98
C GLY A 27 21.78 -11.64 1.95
N ALA A 28 20.81 -12.37 2.51
CA ALA A 28 21.06 -13.42 3.49
C ALA A 28 21.51 -14.75 2.87
N PHE A 29 20.98 -15.13 1.70
CA PHE A 29 21.22 -16.42 1.06
C PHE A 29 22.09 -16.35 -0.22
N GLY A 30 22.42 -15.15 -0.70
CA GLY A 30 23.11 -14.95 -1.97
C GLY A 30 22.16 -14.98 -3.18
N ARG A 31 22.53 -14.25 -4.24
CA ARG A 31 21.69 -14.11 -5.45
C ARG A 31 21.51 -15.45 -6.18
N GLY A 32 20.27 -15.79 -6.52
CA GLY A 32 19.94 -16.80 -7.53
C GLY A 32 19.98 -18.27 -7.11
N GLN A 33 20.11 -18.60 -5.82
CA GLN A 33 20.27 -20.01 -5.41
C GLN A 33 18.97 -20.81 -5.27
N LEU A 34 17.80 -20.16 -5.27
CA LEU A 34 16.56 -20.81 -4.79
C LEU A 34 15.41 -20.83 -5.80
N PHE A 35 15.38 -19.89 -6.73
CA PHE A 35 14.31 -19.78 -7.72
C PHE A 35 14.90 -19.66 -9.12
N ARG A 36 14.40 -20.51 -10.04
CA ARG A 36 14.86 -20.53 -11.43
C ARG A 36 14.38 -19.32 -12.22
N ASN A 37 13.15 -18.88 -11.93
CA ASN A 37 12.50 -17.77 -12.60
C ASN A 37 11.99 -16.78 -11.55
N THR A 38 12.36 -15.52 -11.71
CA THR A 38 11.85 -14.41 -10.89
C THR A 38 11.12 -13.45 -11.80
N LEU A 39 9.86 -13.16 -11.48
CA LEU A 39 9.04 -12.19 -12.20
C LEU A 39 8.82 -10.97 -11.29
N GLU A 40 9.40 -9.84 -11.66
CA GLU A 40 9.17 -8.57 -10.96
C GLU A 40 7.86 -7.94 -11.45
N ILE A 41 7.00 -7.57 -10.51
CA ILE A 41 5.73 -6.88 -10.82
C ILE A 41 5.95 -5.37 -10.61
N PRO A 42 5.97 -4.55 -11.68
CA PRO A 42 6.12 -3.12 -11.53
C PRO A 42 4.86 -2.48 -10.92
N PRO A 43 4.96 -1.25 -10.38
CA PRO A 43 3.79 -0.46 -10.00
C PRO A 43 2.85 -0.26 -11.19
N LEU A 44 1.54 -0.21 -10.94
CA LEU A 44 0.55 0.03 -11.98
C LEU A 44 0.72 1.41 -12.60
N THR A 45 0.52 1.49 -13.93
CA THR A 45 0.38 2.76 -14.63
C THR A 45 -0.94 3.45 -14.26
N ASP A 46 -1.12 4.70 -14.67
CA ASP A 46 -2.39 5.41 -14.50
C ASP A 46 -3.55 4.70 -15.23
N ALA A 47 -3.29 4.23 -16.46
CA ALA A 47 -4.22 3.43 -17.25
C ALA A 47 -4.57 2.10 -16.56
N ASP A 48 -3.59 1.42 -15.95
CA ASP A 48 -3.83 0.18 -15.21
C ASP A 48 -4.67 0.40 -13.96
N VAL A 49 -4.41 1.49 -13.21
CA VAL A 49 -5.23 1.87 -12.05
C VAL A 49 -6.66 2.18 -12.47
N GLN A 50 -6.86 2.95 -13.54
CA GLN A 50 -8.20 3.21 -14.08
C GLN A 50 -8.91 1.92 -14.47
N ASN A 51 -8.23 1.04 -15.22
CA ASN A 51 -8.77 -0.26 -15.64
C ASN A 51 -9.12 -1.15 -14.44
N LEU A 52 -8.26 -1.23 -13.43
CA LEU A 52 -8.51 -1.98 -12.20
C LEU A 52 -9.78 -1.51 -11.50
N ILE A 53 -9.90 -0.19 -11.30
CA ILE A 53 -11.02 0.40 -10.57
C ILE A 53 -12.32 0.26 -11.36
N LEU A 54 -12.34 0.63 -12.64
CA LEU A 54 -13.55 0.57 -13.45
C LEU A 54 -14.03 -0.86 -13.68
N ARG A 55 -13.12 -1.82 -13.90
CA ARG A 55 -13.50 -3.24 -14.03
C ARG A 55 -14.18 -3.73 -12.75
N ARG A 56 -13.61 -3.43 -11.58
CA ARG A 56 -14.23 -3.81 -10.29
C ARG A 56 -15.55 -3.09 -10.07
N HIS A 57 -15.62 -1.80 -10.37
CA HIS A 57 -16.82 -1.00 -10.17
C HIS A 57 -18.00 -1.47 -11.03
N ARG A 58 -17.76 -1.91 -12.28
CA ARG A 58 -18.80 -2.47 -13.16
C ARG A 58 -19.56 -3.65 -12.52
N HIS A 59 -18.91 -4.45 -11.68
CA HIS A 59 -19.57 -5.55 -10.97
C HIS A 59 -20.56 -5.08 -9.89
N THR A 60 -20.51 -3.81 -9.48
CA THR A 60 -21.40 -3.26 -8.45
C THR A 60 -22.76 -2.83 -8.99
N GLY A 61 -22.87 -2.59 -10.30
CA GLY A 61 -24.10 -2.12 -10.95
C GLY A 61 -24.49 -0.66 -10.68
N PHE A 62 -23.76 0.06 -9.83
CA PHE A 62 -23.99 1.48 -9.59
C PHE A 62 -23.47 2.33 -10.74
N LEU A 63 -24.14 3.45 -11.01
CA LEU A 63 -23.68 4.47 -11.95
C LEU A 63 -22.83 5.53 -11.22
N LEU A 64 -21.82 6.07 -11.91
CA LEU A 64 -20.96 7.12 -11.37
C LEU A 64 -21.43 8.51 -11.82
N SER A 65 -21.47 9.45 -10.88
CA SER A 65 -21.61 10.89 -11.14
C SER A 65 -20.36 11.63 -10.69
N TYR A 66 -19.79 12.45 -11.56
CA TYR A 66 -18.59 13.27 -11.27
C TYR A 66 -18.95 14.72 -10.88
N ASP A 67 -20.21 15.00 -10.57
CA ASP A 67 -20.74 16.37 -10.39
C ASP A 67 -20.04 17.15 -9.27
N THR A 68 -19.55 16.48 -8.22
CA THR A 68 -18.79 17.18 -7.16
C THR A 68 -17.41 17.60 -7.58
N ILE A 69 -16.72 16.81 -8.41
CA ILE A 69 -15.40 17.19 -8.91
C ILE A 69 -15.55 18.38 -9.85
N ILE A 70 -16.53 18.33 -10.75
CA ILE A 70 -16.89 19.44 -11.65
C ILE A 70 -17.08 20.75 -10.88
N ARG A 71 -17.92 20.74 -9.84
CA ARG A 71 -18.19 21.92 -9.02
C ARG A 71 -16.96 22.41 -8.25
N ALA A 72 -16.04 21.52 -7.90
CA ALA A 72 -14.82 21.87 -7.18
C ALA A 72 -13.73 22.46 -8.08
N THR A 73 -13.78 22.19 -9.40
CA THR A 73 -12.77 22.63 -10.37
C THR A 73 -13.20 23.80 -11.25
N GLN A 74 -14.45 24.27 -11.16
CA GLN A 74 -14.97 25.34 -12.01
C GLN A 74 -14.40 26.73 -11.66
N GLY A 75 -13.54 27.26 -12.54
CA GLY A 75 -13.46 28.69 -12.87
C GLY A 75 -14.46 29.04 -13.99
N PRO A 76 -14.77 30.33 -14.24
CA PRO A 76 -15.92 30.76 -15.04
C PRO A 76 -15.98 30.32 -16.51
N ASP A 77 -14.89 29.80 -17.12
CA ASP A 77 -14.82 29.58 -18.57
C ASP A 77 -14.56 28.14 -19.06
N ASP A 78 -14.42 27.13 -18.19
CA ASP A 78 -14.03 25.78 -18.64
C ASP A 78 -15.21 24.81 -18.81
N PHE A 79 -15.72 24.72 -20.04
CA PHE A 79 -16.53 23.59 -20.54
C PHE A 79 -15.63 22.37 -20.87
N THR A 80 -14.78 21.95 -19.95
CA THR A 80 -14.02 20.69 -20.10
C THR A 80 -14.94 19.50 -19.83
N GLY A 81 -15.20 18.69 -20.87
CA GLY A 81 -16.19 17.61 -20.84
C GLY A 81 -15.90 16.49 -19.82
N LEU A 82 -16.94 15.70 -19.48
CA LEU A 82 -16.90 14.64 -18.45
C LEU A 82 -15.70 13.69 -18.56
N ALA A 83 -15.28 13.33 -19.77
CA ALA A 83 -14.13 12.45 -20.00
C ALA A 83 -12.79 13.04 -19.51
N GLN A 84 -12.62 14.36 -19.59
CA GLN A 84 -11.42 15.03 -19.10
C GLN A 84 -11.38 15.03 -17.56
N ILE A 85 -12.51 15.26 -16.90
CA ILE A 85 -12.64 15.19 -15.44
C ILE A 85 -12.35 13.77 -14.93
N GLU A 86 -12.90 12.75 -15.60
CA GLU A 86 -12.59 11.35 -15.27
C GLU A 86 -11.09 11.07 -15.37
N THR A 87 -10.47 11.51 -16.48
CA THR A 87 -9.02 11.34 -16.70
C THR A 87 -8.20 12.03 -15.60
N GLN A 88 -8.55 13.27 -15.24
CA GLN A 88 -7.88 14.01 -14.16
C GLN A 88 -8.05 13.33 -12.80
N PHE A 89 -9.25 12.81 -12.51
CA PHE A 89 -9.52 12.05 -11.30
C PHE A 89 -8.63 10.81 -11.19
N PHE A 90 -8.52 10.01 -12.26
CA PHE A 90 -7.68 8.82 -12.23
C PHE A 90 -6.19 9.14 -12.18
N ARG A 91 -5.75 10.26 -12.78
CA ARG A 91 -4.38 10.76 -12.58
C ARG A 91 -4.10 11.15 -11.13
N LEU A 92 -5.04 11.82 -10.46
CA LEU A 92 -4.94 12.12 -9.02
C LEU A 92 -4.88 10.83 -8.19
N LEU A 93 -5.78 9.89 -8.45
CA LEU A 93 -5.86 8.61 -7.77
C LEU A 93 -4.57 7.80 -7.92
N TRP A 94 -4.03 7.73 -9.15
CA TRP A 94 -2.73 7.12 -9.43
C TRP A 94 -1.60 7.87 -8.71
N GLY A 95 -1.60 9.19 -8.75
CA GLY A 95 -0.57 10.03 -8.12
C GLY A 95 -0.48 9.84 -6.60
N GLN A 96 -1.62 9.61 -5.93
CA GLN A 96 -1.70 9.34 -4.50
C GLN A 96 -1.41 7.86 -4.15
N SER A 97 -1.87 6.92 -4.97
CA SER A 97 -1.62 5.48 -4.76
C SER A 97 -0.21 5.05 -5.18
N LYS A 98 0.48 5.85 -6.01
CA LYS A 98 1.79 5.53 -6.61
C LYS A 98 1.78 4.18 -7.34
N GLY A 99 0.68 3.84 -8.00
CA GLY A 99 0.51 2.57 -8.71
C GLY A 99 0.28 1.36 -7.80
N ASN A 100 0.07 1.54 -6.49
CA ASN A 100 -0.25 0.45 -5.58
C ASN A 100 -1.75 0.07 -5.69
N PRO A 101 -2.10 -1.17 -6.08
CA PRO A 101 -3.48 -1.59 -6.26
C PRO A 101 -4.33 -1.45 -4.99
N ARG A 102 -3.77 -1.82 -3.83
CA ARG A 102 -4.47 -1.76 -2.53
C ARG A 102 -4.75 -0.32 -2.13
N ALA A 103 -3.77 0.57 -2.27
CA ALA A 103 -3.93 1.99 -1.99
C ALA A 103 -4.96 2.64 -2.93
N ALA A 104 -4.91 2.32 -4.24
CA ALA A 104 -5.85 2.83 -5.22
C ALA A 104 -7.30 2.43 -4.90
N ILE A 105 -7.54 1.17 -4.50
CA ILE A 105 -8.88 0.70 -4.10
C ILE A 105 -9.36 1.44 -2.85
N VAL A 106 -8.53 1.59 -1.83
CA VAL A 106 -8.89 2.32 -0.60
C VAL A 106 -9.23 3.77 -0.90
N LEU A 107 -8.40 4.45 -1.69
CA LEU A 107 -8.63 5.84 -2.10
C LEU A 107 -9.91 5.97 -2.94
N TRP A 108 -10.15 5.04 -3.87
CA TRP A 108 -11.39 4.97 -4.64
C TRP A 108 -12.61 4.86 -3.74
N THR A 109 -12.62 3.90 -2.80
CA THR A 109 -13.75 3.74 -1.88
C THR A 109 -13.98 4.97 -1.02
N SER A 110 -12.92 5.69 -0.63
CA SER A 110 -13.03 6.93 0.14
C SER A 110 -13.59 8.12 -0.65
N ALA A 111 -13.49 8.07 -1.98
CA ALA A 111 -14.03 9.10 -2.89
C ALA A 111 -15.50 8.89 -3.22
N LEU A 112 -16.09 7.74 -2.86
CA LEU A 112 -17.47 7.41 -3.20
C LEU A 112 -18.44 7.79 -2.10
N SER A 113 -19.57 8.38 -2.48
CA SER A 113 -20.70 8.64 -1.58
C SER A 113 -22.03 8.34 -2.27
N PRO A 114 -23.06 7.86 -1.55
CA PRO A 114 -24.37 7.60 -2.14
C PRO A 114 -25.00 8.85 -2.74
N ALA A 115 -25.61 8.71 -3.92
CA ALA A 115 -26.33 9.80 -4.62
C ALA A 115 -27.66 9.31 -5.20
N GLY A 116 -28.50 8.73 -4.35
CA GLY A 116 -29.75 8.11 -4.74
C GLY A 116 -29.69 6.58 -4.64
N LYS A 117 -30.60 5.89 -5.33
CA LYS A 117 -30.81 4.44 -5.19
C LYS A 117 -29.76 3.59 -5.91
N ASP A 118 -29.29 4.05 -7.07
CA ASP A 118 -28.46 3.31 -8.03
C ASP A 118 -27.25 4.13 -8.51
N ARG A 119 -26.92 5.21 -7.81
CA ARG A 119 -25.84 6.13 -8.17
C ARG A 119 -24.88 6.37 -7.03
N LEU A 120 -23.61 6.45 -7.36
CA LEU A 120 -22.55 6.91 -6.49
C LEU A 120 -21.96 8.20 -7.05
N LYS A 121 -21.78 9.18 -6.17
CA LYS A 121 -21.08 10.42 -6.47
C LYS A 121 -19.59 10.22 -6.22
N VAL A 122 -18.79 10.64 -7.18
CA VAL A 122 -17.33 10.67 -7.11
C VAL A 122 -16.90 12.05 -6.60
N GLY A 123 -16.27 12.04 -5.43
CA GLY A 123 -15.64 13.20 -4.81
C GLY A 123 -14.12 13.11 -4.87
N ILE A 124 -13.45 13.96 -4.09
CA ILE A 124 -11.99 13.93 -3.94
C ILE A 124 -11.62 12.77 -3.01
N PRO A 125 -10.66 11.89 -3.37
CA PRO A 125 -10.20 10.82 -2.49
C PRO A 125 -9.67 11.38 -1.16
N TYR A 126 -10.06 10.74 -0.07
CA TYR A 126 -9.60 11.13 1.25
C TYR A 126 -8.22 10.52 1.54
N TYR A 127 -7.18 11.32 1.36
CA TYR A 127 -5.81 10.96 1.70
C TYR A 127 -5.49 11.36 3.14
N ARG A 128 -5.13 10.39 3.99
CA ARG A 128 -4.59 10.66 5.33
C ARG A 128 -3.06 10.70 5.30
N PRO A 129 -2.43 11.88 5.43
CA PRO A 129 -0.99 11.96 5.51
C PRO A 129 -0.47 11.32 6.81
N ILE A 130 0.77 10.84 6.75
CA ILE A 130 1.48 10.41 7.96
C ILE A 130 1.83 11.65 8.78
N ILE A 131 1.56 11.62 10.09
CA ILE A 131 1.81 12.75 10.99
C ILE A 131 2.90 12.38 12.00
N GLY A 132 3.89 13.26 12.19
CA GLY A 132 4.83 13.17 13.32
C GLY A 132 5.89 12.06 13.24
N LEU A 133 6.04 11.38 12.10
CA LEU A 133 7.02 10.29 11.93
C LEU A 133 8.47 10.74 12.21
N ALA A 134 8.80 11.99 11.90
CA ALA A 134 10.12 12.58 12.13
C ALA A 134 10.49 12.75 13.62
N LYS A 135 9.52 12.69 14.53
CA LYS A 135 9.73 12.84 15.98
C LYS A 135 9.95 11.51 16.69
N LEU A 136 9.85 10.39 15.97
CA LEU A 136 9.99 9.06 16.56
C LEU A 136 11.48 8.71 16.71
N GLY A 137 11.80 8.03 17.81
CA GLY A 137 13.14 7.50 18.06
C GLY A 137 13.46 6.28 17.20
N ASP A 138 14.74 5.94 17.15
CA ASP A 138 15.28 4.88 16.29
C ASP A 138 14.65 3.51 16.56
N GLU A 139 14.33 3.19 17.81
CA GLU A 139 13.66 1.92 18.17
C GLU A 139 12.31 1.76 17.44
N ALA A 140 11.51 2.82 17.35
CA ALA A 140 10.26 2.77 16.62
C ALA A 140 10.49 2.60 15.11
N LEU A 141 11.52 3.25 14.57
CA LEU A 141 11.91 3.10 13.16
C LEU A 141 12.42 1.67 12.86
N PHE A 142 13.12 1.03 13.80
CA PHE A 142 13.51 -0.38 13.69
C PHE A 142 12.29 -1.31 13.66
N VAL A 143 11.29 -1.07 14.51
CA VAL A 143 10.03 -1.82 14.49
C VAL A 143 9.31 -1.65 13.15
N TYR A 144 9.25 -0.43 12.61
CA TYR A 144 8.62 -0.21 11.31
C TYR A 144 9.41 -0.81 10.15
N ALA A 145 10.74 -0.78 10.20
CA ALA A 145 11.59 -1.45 9.22
C ALA A 145 11.38 -2.97 9.24
N ALA A 146 11.20 -3.57 10.42
CA ALA A 146 10.84 -4.98 10.54
C ALA A 146 9.47 -5.26 9.92
N ILE A 147 8.43 -4.47 10.23
CA ILE A 147 7.10 -4.62 9.61
C ILE A 147 7.18 -4.46 8.09
N VAL A 148 7.96 -3.49 7.58
CA VAL A 148 8.16 -3.29 6.14
C VAL A 148 8.85 -4.49 5.49
N ARG A 149 9.87 -5.06 6.15
CA ARG A 149 10.61 -6.22 5.64
C ARG A 149 9.79 -7.49 5.63
N HIS A 150 8.87 -7.67 6.58
CA HIS A 150 8.05 -8.87 6.72
C HIS A 150 6.62 -8.70 6.20
N GLU A 151 6.27 -7.52 5.67
CA GLU A 151 4.93 -7.08 5.28
C GLU A 151 3.92 -6.94 6.42
N ASN A 152 3.94 -7.89 7.34
CA ASN A 152 3.04 -7.96 8.47
C ASN A 152 3.65 -8.76 9.62
N LEU A 153 3.41 -8.30 10.85
CA LEU A 153 3.92 -8.95 12.06
C LEU A 153 2.87 -8.86 13.17
N THR A 154 2.80 -9.89 14.00
CA THR A 154 2.21 -9.80 15.34
C THR A 154 3.20 -9.09 16.28
N VAL A 155 2.75 -8.70 17.49
CA VAL A 155 3.67 -8.12 18.49
C VAL A 155 4.80 -9.10 18.83
N ALA A 156 4.49 -10.38 19.03
CA ALA A 156 5.48 -11.40 19.38
C ALA A 156 6.53 -11.59 18.27
N GLU A 157 6.10 -11.66 17.01
CA GLU A 157 7.03 -11.75 15.88
C GLU A 157 7.88 -10.48 15.73
N ALA A 158 7.30 -9.29 15.98
CA ALA A 158 8.04 -8.04 15.96
C ALA A 158 9.10 -7.99 17.07
N VAL A 159 8.78 -8.42 18.30
CA VAL A 159 9.74 -8.58 19.40
C VAL A 159 10.85 -9.54 19.00
N ALA A 160 10.52 -10.71 18.47
CA ALA A 160 11.52 -11.71 18.05
C ALA A 160 12.42 -11.19 16.92
N THR A 161 11.87 -10.42 15.98
CA THR A 161 12.61 -9.92 14.81
C THR A 161 13.52 -8.74 15.17
N THR A 162 13.09 -7.85 16.07
CA THR A 162 13.86 -6.66 16.46
C THR A 162 14.74 -6.89 17.68
N SER A 163 14.48 -7.94 18.46
CA SER A 163 15.08 -8.18 19.77
C SER A 163 14.84 -7.03 20.77
N LEU A 164 13.82 -6.19 20.54
CA LEU A 164 13.44 -5.10 21.44
C LEU A 164 12.44 -5.58 22.51
N PRO A 165 12.40 -4.96 23.70
CA PRO A 165 11.41 -5.27 24.72
C PRO A 165 9.98 -5.09 24.21
N GLU A 166 9.06 -5.97 24.64
CA GLU A 166 7.66 -5.93 24.21
C GLU A 166 6.99 -4.56 24.44
N ALA A 167 7.29 -3.89 25.55
CA ALA A 167 6.80 -2.55 25.85
C ALA A 167 7.18 -1.54 24.75
N VAL A 168 8.45 -1.54 24.34
CA VAL A 168 8.97 -0.67 23.27
C VAL A 168 8.28 -0.95 21.94
N VAL A 169 8.11 -2.24 21.59
CA VAL A 169 7.42 -2.65 20.37
C VAL A 169 5.95 -2.19 20.37
N ARG A 170 5.25 -2.37 21.48
CA ARG A 170 3.85 -1.93 21.63
C ARG A 170 3.70 -0.42 21.54
N ASP A 171 4.60 0.33 22.17
CA ASP A 171 4.59 1.79 22.12
C ASP A 171 4.90 2.31 20.71
N ALA A 172 5.86 1.71 20.01
CA ALA A 172 6.14 1.99 18.61
C ALA A 172 4.92 1.73 17.72
N ILE A 173 4.28 0.56 17.85
CA ILE A 173 3.07 0.22 17.08
C ILE A 173 1.94 1.23 17.37
N ARG A 174 1.71 1.58 18.63
CA ARG A 174 0.70 2.56 19.03
C ARG A 174 0.99 3.93 18.42
N ALA A 175 2.24 4.38 18.47
CA ALA A 175 2.67 5.63 17.84
C ALA A 175 2.44 5.60 16.32
N GLY A 176 2.72 4.47 15.66
CA GLY A 176 2.52 4.28 14.23
C GLY A 176 1.04 4.32 13.81
N ILE A 177 0.16 3.77 14.64
CA ILE A 177 -1.30 3.85 14.44
C ILE A 177 -1.77 5.29 14.58
N ASN A 178 -1.37 5.98 15.65
CA ASN A 178 -1.72 7.39 15.87
C ASN A 178 -1.20 8.30 14.75
N ALA A 179 -0.06 7.95 14.14
CA ALA A 179 0.53 8.63 13.00
C ALA A 179 -0.12 8.28 11.64
N ASN A 180 -1.11 7.39 11.59
CA ASN A 180 -1.67 6.78 10.37
C ASN A 180 -0.66 5.96 9.52
N ALA A 181 0.53 5.66 10.05
CA ALA A 181 1.56 4.91 9.33
C ALA A 181 1.30 3.40 9.35
N ILE A 182 0.77 2.89 10.46
CA ILE A 182 0.54 1.47 10.72
C ILE A 182 -0.96 1.22 10.93
N ALA A 183 -1.43 0.07 10.48
CA ALA A 183 -2.79 -0.43 10.67
C ALA A 183 -2.76 -1.86 11.24
N CYS A 184 -3.74 -2.20 12.07
CA CYS A 184 -3.99 -3.56 12.53
C CYS A 184 -5.05 -4.21 11.63
N GLY A 185 -4.77 -5.40 11.11
CA GLY A 185 -5.77 -6.21 10.40
C GLY A 185 -6.71 -6.93 11.37
N GLU A 186 -7.81 -7.47 10.83
CA GLU A 186 -8.73 -8.34 11.59
C GLU A 186 -8.02 -9.58 12.15
N ASP A 187 -6.93 -10.00 11.49
CA ASP A 187 -6.06 -11.10 11.86
C ASP A 187 -5.03 -10.75 12.96
N GLN A 188 -5.16 -9.58 13.61
CA GLN A 188 -4.25 -9.09 14.65
C GLN A 188 -2.80 -8.91 14.18
N ARG A 189 -2.58 -8.77 12.87
CA ARG A 189 -1.25 -8.50 12.30
C ARG A 189 -1.14 -7.03 11.91
N TYR A 190 -0.05 -6.42 12.34
CA TYR A 190 0.27 -5.03 12.05
C TYR A 190 0.96 -4.92 10.70
N ARG A 191 0.50 -3.95 9.89
CA ARG A 191 0.96 -3.68 8.53
C ARG A 191 1.07 -2.18 8.35
N PHE A 192 1.71 -1.71 7.29
CA PHE A 192 1.54 -0.32 6.88
C PHE A 192 0.07 -0.04 6.51
N SER A 193 -0.38 1.18 6.77
CA SER A 193 -1.64 1.67 6.22
C SER A 193 -1.53 1.71 4.68
N PRO A 194 -2.57 1.30 3.92
CA PRO A 194 -2.52 1.23 2.46
C PRO A 194 -2.01 2.51 1.78
N THR A 195 -2.45 3.68 2.26
CA THR A 195 -2.06 4.98 1.71
C THR A 195 -0.73 5.51 2.25
N ALA A 196 -0.21 4.93 3.33
CA ALA A 196 1.04 5.35 3.98
C ALA A 196 2.26 4.60 3.44
N GLN A 197 2.09 3.45 2.80
CA GLN A 197 3.17 2.54 2.40
C GLN A 197 4.33 3.26 1.70
N PHE A 198 4.03 4.02 0.64
CA PHE A 198 5.07 4.70 -0.14
C PHE A 198 5.84 5.71 0.71
N ALA A 199 5.12 6.57 1.44
CA ALA A 199 5.73 7.62 2.28
C ALA A 199 6.59 7.02 3.39
N LEU A 200 6.12 5.96 4.05
CA LEU A 200 6.87 5.28 5.11
C LEU A 200 8.15 4.62 4.56
N ILE A 201 8.07 3.96 3.41
CA ILE A 201 9.25 3.36 2.76
C ILE A 201 10.27 4.44 2.38
N GLN A 202 9.83 5.54 1.77
CA GLN A 202 10.74 6.64 1.42
C GLN A 202 11.41 7.25 2.65
N PHE A 203 10.64 7.44 3.73
CA PHE A 203 11.17 7.97 4.98
C PHE A 203 12.22 7.05 5.60
N LEU A 204 11.91 5.75 5.74
CA LEU A 204 12.85 4.77 6.31
C LEU A 204 14.12 4.63 5.46
N ARG A 205 13.99 4.71 4.12
CA ARG A 205 15.13 4.68 3.20
C ARG A 205 16.00 5.93 3.37
N GLY A 206 15.40 7.11 3.44
CA GLY A 206 16.14 8.36 3.68
C GLY A 206 16.87 8.41 5.03
N LYS A 207 16.42 7.60 6.00
CA LYS A 207 17.04 7.44 7.32
C LYS A 207 17.97 6.22 7.42
N ASN A 208 18.20 5.49 6.32
CA ASN A 208 19.04 4.29 6.26
C ASN A 208 18.57 3.09 7.13
N PHE A 209 17.28 3.00 7.45
CA PHE A 209 16.72 1.84 8.18
C PHE A 209 16.38 0.67 7.28
N ILE A 210 16.21 0.93 5.98
CA ILE A 210 16.01 -0.09 4.95
C ILE A 210 16.96 0.16 3.79
N HIS A 211 17.51 -0.91 3.24
CA HIS A 211 18.39 -0.91 2.08
C HIS A 211 17.71 -1.65 0.93
N GLY A 212 17.96 -1.20 -0.31
CA GLY A 212 17.21 -1.60 -1.52
C GLY A 212 16.53 -0.41 -2.16
#